data_AF-A0A2Z2CFB7-F1
#
_entry.id   AF-A0A2Z2CFB7-F1
#
_cell.length_a   1.000
_cell.length_b   1.000
_cell.length_c   1.000
_cell.angle_alpha   90.00
_cell.angle_beta   90.00
_cell.angle_gamma   90.00
#
_symmetry.space_group_name_H-M   'P 1'
#
loop_
_entity.id
_entity.type
_entity.pdbx_description
1 polymer ?
#
loop_
_entity_poly.entity_id
_entity_poly.type
_entity_poly.pdbx_seq_one_letter_code
_entity_poly.pdbx_strand_id
1 'polypeptide(L)'
;MGQVRDWVKGYQEFGKEGLLRKRQNQSYSGQFKMDAIELYQTTELSYREVANHLGINNPSLVANWMRIFRTEGIDGLSTTKGRPSILPKKKEEKKTKKETPEERDRIKELEKLVRSLQIENAFLKELRKLRKQEAQQRRKNQSHESSTASEDHSN
;
A
#
# COMPACT_ATOMS: atom_id res chain seq x y z
N MET A 1 -32.93 -0.61 0.40
CA MET A 1 -33.40 -0.62 -1.00
C MET A 1 -32.29 -0.93 -2.03
N GLY A 2 -31.21 -1.67 -1.69
CA GLY A 2 -30.06 -1.88 -2.60
C GLY A 2 -30.03 -3.20 -3.38
N GLN A 3 -30.78 -4.21 -2.94
CA GLN A 3 -30.59 -5.61 -3.35
C GLN A 3 -30.82 -5.86 -4.85
N VAL A 4 -31.81 -5.20 -5.46
CA VAL A 4 -32.08 -5.33 -6.90
C VAL A 4 -30.96 -4.69 -7.74
N ARG A 5 -30.42 -3.54 -7.32
CA ARG A 5 -29.31 -2.88 -8.03
C ARG A 5 -28.04 -3.74 -7.97
N ASP A 6 -27.79 -4.40 -6.85
CA ASP A 6 -26.65 -5.29 -6.70
C ASP A 6 -26.79 -6.55 -7.56
N TRP A 7 -27.99 -7.11 -7.70
CA TRP A 7 -28.25 -8.21 -8.63
C TRP A 7 -28.07 -7.81 -10.10
N VAL A 8 -28.58 -6.64 -10.50
CA VAL A 8 -28.37 -6.13 -11.87
C VAL A 8 -26.88 -5.97 -12.16
N LYS A 9 -26.12 -5.39 -11.23
CA LYS A 9 -24.68 -5.24 -11.32
C LYS A 9 -23.95 -6.59 -11.40
N GLY A 10 -24.33 -7.56 -10.55
CA GLY A 10 -23.75 -8.90 -10.58
C GLY A 10 -24.03 -9.63 -11.89
N TYR A 11 -25.22 -9.45 -12.47
CA TYR A 11 -25.57 -10.03 -13.77
C TYR A 11 -24.82 -9.37 -14.93
N GLN A 12 -24.61 -8.06 -14.91
CA GLN A 12 -23.85 -7.35 -15.95
C GLN A 12 -22.40 -7.82 -16.04
N GLU A 13 -21.77 -8.10 -14.89
CA GLU A 13 -20.35 -8.46 -14.82
C GLU A 13 -20.10 -9.97 -14.99
N PHE A 14 -20.93 -10.80 -14.37
CA PHE A 14 -20.71 -12.26 -14.29
C PHE A 14 -21.83 -13.07 -14.97
N GLY A 15 -22.78 -12.41 -15.65
CA GLY A 15 -23.91 -13.07 -16.29
C GLY A 15 -24.78 -13.85 -15.32
N LYS A 16 -25.33 -14.97 -15.80
CA LYS A 16 -26.14 -15.88 -14.98
C LYS A 16 -25.40 -16.40 -13.74
N GLU A 17 -24.08 -16.55 -13.82
CA GLU A 17 -23.26 -17.09 -12.72
C GLU A 17 -23.16 -16.13 -11.53
N GLY A 18 -23.20 -14.82 -11.79
CA GLY A 18 -23.24 -13.78 -10.75
C GLY A 18 -24.49 -13.83 -9.88
N LEU A 19 -25.57 -14.44 -10.37
CA LEU A 19 -26.83 -14.62 -9.63
C LEU A 19 -26.90 -15.95 -8.91
N LEU A 20 -26.01 -16.90 -9.23
CA LEU A 20 -26.01 -18.22 -8.61
C LEU A 20 -25.47 -18.15 -7.18
N ARG A 21 -26.21 -18.77 -6.26
CA ARG A 21 -25.72 -19.00 -4.90
C ARG A 21 -24.60 -20.04 -4.94
N LYS A 22 -23.37 -19.63 -4.60
CA LYS A 22 -22.28 -20.58 -4.36
C LYS A 22 -22.62 -21.45 -3.16
N ARG A 23 -22.57 -22.78 -3.34
CA ARG A 23 -22.79 -23.77 -2.27
C ARG A 23 -21.51 -24.09 -1.49
N GLN A 24 -20.36 -23.78 -2.05
CA GLN A 24 -19.04 -24.02 -1.46
C GLN A 24 -18.45 -22.71 -0.94
N ASN A 25 -17.76 -22.79 0.19
CA ASN A 25 -17.02 -21.66 0.74
C ASN A 25 -15.72 -21.49 -0.05
N GLN A 26 -15.51 -20.30 -0.63
CA GLN A 26 -14.21 -19.94 -1.18
C GLN A 26 -13.25 -19.54 -0.06
N SER A 27 -12.06 -20.13 -0.09
CA SER A 27 -10.93 -19.71 0.75
C SER A 27 -9.97 -18.89 -0.10
N TYR A 28 -9.48 -17.79 0.46
CA TYR A 28 -8.50 -16.91 -0.16
C TYR A 28 -7.22 -16.94 0.68
N SER A 29 -6.08 -17.14 0.02
CA SER A 29 -4.77 -17.13 0.69
C SER A 29 -4.45 -15.73 1.24
N GLY A 30 -3.56 -15.66 2.23
CA GLY A 30 -3.09 -14.38 2.75
C GLY A 30 -2.50 -13.49 1.66
N GLN A 31 -1.70 -14.08 0.77
CA GLN A 31 -1.11 -13.38 -0.37
C GLN A 31 -2.17 -12.80 -1.31
N PHE A 32 -3.19 -13.59 -1.68
CA PHE A 32 -4.26 -13.10 -2.55
C PHE A 32 -4.99 -11.89 -1.95
N LYS A 33 -5.20 -11.87 -0.63
CA LYS A 33 -5.81 -10.72 0.05
C LYS A 33 -4.89 -9.50 0.03
N MET A 34 -3.58 -9.71 0.14
CA MET A 34 -2.58 -8.63 0.04
C MET A 34 -2.56 -8.03 -1.36
N ASP A 35 -2.53 -8.87 -2.40
CA ASP A 35 -2.53 -8.43 -3.79
C ASP A 35 -3.81 -7.62 -4.09
N ALA A 36 -4.96 -8.03 -3.55
CA ALA A 36 -6.22 -7.29 -3.68
C ALA A 36 -6.17 -5.90 -3.03
N ILE A 37 -5.50 -5.78 -1.89
CA ILE A 37 -5.34 -4.51 -1.17
C ILE A 37 -4.34 -3.61 -1.91
N GLU A 38 -3.24 -4.17 -2.41
CA GLU A 38 -2.25 -3.45 -3.20
C GLU A 38 -2.87 -2.90 -4.49
N LEU A 39 -3.66 -3.71 -5.18
CA LEU A 39 -4.40 -3.29 -6.37
C LEU A 39 -5.32 -2.09 -6.06
N TYR A 40 -6.04 -2.13 -4.94
CA TYR A 40 -6.88 -1.01 -4.51
C TYR A 40 -6.09 0.25 -4.13
N GLN A 41 -4.88 0.12 -3.58
CA GLN A 41 -4.06 1.27 -3.19
C GLN A 41 -3.32 1.91 -4.37
N THR A 42 -2.99 1.12 -5.39
CA THR A 42 -2.21 1.56 -6.55
C THR A 42 -3.07 2.08 -7.69
N THR A 43 -4.36 1.73 -7.70
CA THR A 43 -5.31 2.12 -8.75
C THR A 43 -6.44 2.99 -8.19
N GLU A 44 -7.12 3.74 -9.06
CA GLU A 44 -8.30 4.54 -8.70
C GLU A 44 -9.61 3.74 -8.80
N LEU A 45 -9.54 2.42 -8.61
CA LEU A 45 -10.68 1.53 -8.70
C LEU A 45 -11.49 1.52 -7.40
N SER A 46 -12.81 1.47 -7.53
CA SER A 46 -13.71 1.18 -6.42
C SER A 46 -13.55 -0.26 -5.94
N TYR A 47 -13.97 -0.55 -4.71
CA TYR A 47 -13.97 -1.94 -4.18
C TYR A 47 -14.72 -2.93 -5.08
N ARG A 48 -15.76 -2.47 -5.81
CA ARG A 48 -16.51 -3.32 -6.74
C ARG A 48 -15.69 -3.64 -7.98
N GLU A 49 -15.02 -2.67 -8.57
CA GLU A 49 -14.18 -2.89 -9.73
C GLU A 49 -12.97 -3.77 -9.39
N VAL A 50 -12.35 -3.57 -8.23
CA VAL A 50 -11.30 -4.47 -7.73
C VAL A 50 -11.83 -5.90 -7.55
N ALA A 51 -13.01 -6.06 -6.96
CA ALA A 51 -13.63 -7.37 -6.80
C ALA A 51 -13.94 -8.02 -8.15
N ASN A 52 -14.44 -7.26 -9.12
CA ASN A 52 -14.69 -7.74 -10.48
C ASN A 52 -13.40 -8.21 -11.17
N HIS A 53 -12.33 -7.42 -11.10
CA HIS A 53 -11.00 -7.78 -11.62
C HIS A 53 -10.47 -9.10 -11.03
N LEU A 54 -10.77 -9.37 -9.76
CA LEU A 54 -10.34 -10.56 -9.04
C LEU A 54 -11.34 -11.73 -9.13
N GLY A 55 -12.43 -11.59 -9.90
CA GLY A 55 -13.48 -12.61 -10.02
C GLY A 55 -14.28 -12.84 -8.74
N ILE A 56 -14.32 -11.84 -7.85
CA ILE A 56 -15.02 -11.86 -6.56
C ILE A 56 -16.38 -11.20 -6.73
N ASN A 57 -17.45 -11.99 -6.63
CA ASN A 57 -18.81 -11.47 -6.74
C ASN A 57 -19.26 -10.62 -5.53
N ASN A 58 -18.50 -10.60 -4.44
CA ASN A 58 -18.82 -9.84 -3.23
C ASN A 58 -17.78 -8.73 -2.97
N PRO A 59 -18.05 -7.49 -3.41
CA PRO A 59 -17.19 -6.32 -3.15
C PRO A 59 -16.93 -6.03 -1.68
N SER A 60 -17.88 -6.37 -0.79
CA SER A 60 -17.73 -6.14 0.65
C SER A 60 -16.61 -6.98 1.27
N LEU A 61 -16.19 -8.08 0.63
CA LEU A 61 -15.02 -8.86 1.06
C LEU A 61 -13.73 -8.03 0.98
N VAL A 62 -13.52 -7.34 -0.14
CA VAL A 62 -12.33 -6.49 -0.35
C VAL A 62 -12.31 -5.33 0.65
N ALA A 63 -13.45 -4.68 0.85
CA ALA A 63 -13.58 -3.63 1.87
C ALA A 63 -13.28 -4.14 3.29
N ASN A 64 -13.71 -5.37 3.62
CA ASN A 64 -13.42 -5.97 4.91
C ASN A 64 -11.94 -6.33 5.07
N TRP A 65 -11.28 -6.86 4.03
CA TRP A 65 -9.83 -7.09 4.06
C TRP A 65 -9.06 -5.79 4.26
N MET A 66 -9.42 -4.72 3.54
CA MET A 66 -8.79 -3.41 3.71
C MET A 66 -8.98 -2.86 5.14
N ARG A 67 -10.17 -3.04 5.72
CA ARG A 67 -10.43 -2.67 7.12
C ARG A 67 -9.55 -3.45 8.09
N ILE A 68 -9.47 -4.78 7.94
CA ILE A 68 -8.64 -5.64 8.78
C ILE A 68 -7.16 -5.26 8.65
N PHE A 69 -6.69 -5.01 7.43
CA PHE A 69 -5.31 -4.57 7.18
C PHE A 69 -4.99 -3.25 7.89
N ARG A 70 -5.90 -2.28 7.85
CA ARG A 70 -5.72 -0.99 8.55
C ARG A 70 -5.68 -1.12 10.07
N THR A 71 -6.38 -2.11 10.65
CA THR A 71 -6.46 -2.26 12.12
C THR A 71 -5.45 -3.25 12.70
N GLU A 72 -5.18 -4.34 11.99
CA GLU A 72 -4.42 -5.51 12.48
C GLU A 72 -3.18 -5.79 11.60
N GLY A 73 -2.94 -5.02 10.53
CA GLY A 73 -1.83 -5.23 9.60
C GLY A 73 -1.93 -6.54 8.81
N ILE A 74 -0.77 -7.04 8.36
CA ILE A 74 -0.65 -8.29 7.58
C ILE A 74 -1.08 -9.50 8.42
N ASP A 75 -0.77 -9.51 9.72
CA ASP A 75 -1.11 -10.60 10.64
C ASP A 75 -2.62 -10.83 10.76
N GLY A 76 -3.41 -9.76 10.66
CA GLY A 76 -4.87 -9.84 10.67
C GLY A 76 -5.47 -10.54 9.44
N LEU A 77 -4.80 -10.46 8.29
CA LEU A 77 -5.28 -11.08 7.04
C LEU A 77 -5.00 -12.58 6.97
N SER A 78 -3.93 -13.03 7.65
CA SER A 78 -3.52 -14.43 7.75
C SER A 78 -4.43 -15.21 8.71
N THR A 79 -4.96 -14.56 9.74
CA THR A 79 -5.75 -15.22 10.78
C THR A 79 -7.15 -15.56 10.28
N THR A 80 -7.42 -16.84 10.03
CA THR A 80 -8.79 -17.35 9.84
C THR A 80 -9.55 -17.31 11.16
N LYS A 81 -10.31 -16.22 11.40
CA LYS A 81 -11.27 -16.15 12.51
C LYS A 81 -12.40 -17.16 12.26
N GLY A 82 -12.19 -18.41 12.68
CA GLY A 82 -13.21 -19.45 12.69
C GLY A 82 -14.22 -19.28 13.84
N ARG A 83 -15.32 -20.03 13.80
CA ARG A 83 -16.28 -20.09 14.91
C ARG A 83 -15.53 -20.54 16.18
N PRO A 84 -15.63 -19.80 17.30
CA PRO A 84 -15.02 -20.24 18.54
C PRO A 84 -15.60 -21.60 18.93
N SER A 85 -14.71 -22.52 19.35
CA SER A 85 -15.15 -23.84 19.84
C SER A 85 -16.05 -23.65 21.05
N ILE A 86 -17.16 -24.37 21.09
CA ILE A 86 -18.12 -24.38 22.21
C ILE A 86 -17.51 -25.12 23.42
N LEU A 87 -16.55 -26.01 23.19
CA LEU A 87 -15.84 -26.69 24.26
C LEU A 87 -14.92 -25.69 24.99
N PRO A 88 -14.84 -25.73 26.34
CA PRO A 88 -13.88 -24.94 27.08
C PRO A 88 -12.49 -25.42 26.67
N LYS A 89 -11.86 -24.66 25.77
CA LYS A 89 -10.44 -24.83 25.51
C LYS A 89 -9.75 -24.55 26.84
N LYS A 90 -8.93 -25.50 27.32
CA LYS A 90 -7.87 -25.20 28.28
C LYS A 90 -7.24 -23.90 27.81
N LYS A 91 -7.14 -22.88 28.67
CA LYS A 91 -6.49 -21.61 28.34
C LYS A 91 -5.07 -21.95 27.90
N GLU A 92 -4.87 -22.20 26.61
CA GLU A 92 -3.61 -21.96 25.99
C GLU A 92 -3.50 -20.45 26.04
N GLU A 93 -2.70 -19.99 26.99
CA GLU A 93 -2.22 -18.62 27.03
C GLU A 93 -1.93 -18.25 25.59
N LYS A 94 -2.63 -17.22 25.09
CA LYS A 94 -2.27 -16.62 23.82
C LYS A 94 -0.77 -16.39 23.93
N LYS A 95 0.02 -17.18 23.21
CA LYS A 95 1.44 -16.90 23.01
C LYS A 95 1.44 -15.63 22.17
N THR A 96 1.22 -14.48 22.80
CA THR A 96 1.89 -13.25 22.40
C THR A 96 3.34 -13.69 22.26
N LYS A 97 3.81 -13.85 21.03
CA LYS A 97 5.20 -14.13 20.77
C LYS A 97 5.95 -13.03 21.50
N LYS A 98 6.48 -13.34 22.68
CA LYS A 98 7.38 -12.44 23.36
C LYS A 98 8.57 -12.42 22.44
N GLU A 99 8.83 -11.26 21.83
CA GLU A 99 9.96 -11.05 20.96
C GLU A 99 11.19 -11.68 21.62
N THR A 100 11.83 -12.62 20.91
CA THR A 100 13.03 -13.23 21.44
C THR A 100 14.10 -12.14 21.62
N PRO A 101 15.03 -12.29 22.57
CA PRO A 101 16.14 -11.34 22.74
C PRO A 101 16.85 -11.05 21.41
N GLU A 102 17.01 -12.07 20.57
CA GLU A 102 17.57 -11.99 19.22
C GLU A 102 16.73 -11.12 18.27
N GLU A 103 15.41 -11.25 18.29
CA GLU A 103 14.51 -10.40 17.49
C GLU A 103 14.61 -8.93 17.91
N ARG A 104 14.73 -8.66 19.21
CA ARG A 104 14.89 -7.28 19.73
C ARG A 104 16.19 -6.65 19.28
N ASP A 105 17.28 -7.39 19.32
CA ASP A 105 18.58 -6.89 18.89
C ASP A 105 18.59 -6.64 17.38
N ARG A 106 17.98 -7.54 16.59
CA ARG A 106 17.77 -7.34 15.15
C ARG A 106 16.93 -6.09 14.85
N ILE A 107 15.85 -5.85 15.61
CA ILE A 107 15.03 -4.63 15.47
C ILE A 107 15.88 -3.38 15.72
N LYS A 108 16.69 -3.35 16.78
CA LYS A 108 17.59 -2.22 17.07
C LYS A 108 18.61 -1.98 15.96
N GLU A 109 19.18 -3.03 15.38
CA GLU A 109 20.09 -2.90 14.25
C GLU A 109 19.40 -2.32 13.02
N LEU A 110 18.21 -2.81 12.69
CA LEU A 110 17.40 -2.28 11.59
C LEU A 110 17.04 -0.80 11.81
N GLU A 111 16.66 -0.42 13.02
CA GLU A 111 16.39 0.99 13.35
C GLU A 111 17.62 1.89 13.16
N LYS A 112 18.81 1.41 13.55
CA LYS A 112 20.07 2.14 13.31
C LYS A 112 20.34 2.32 11.82
N LEU A 113 20.15 1.25 11.02
CA LEU A 113 20.34 1.30 9.57
C LEU A 113 19.33 2.25 8.90
N VAL A 114 18.07 2.26 9.33
CA VAL A 114 17.08 3.19 8.81
C VAL A 114 17.47 4.64 9.12
N ARG A 115 17.93 4.93 10.34
CA ARG A 115 18.40 6.28 10.70
C ARG A 115 19.61 6.69 9.87
N SER A 116 20.59 5.81 9.65
CA SER A 116 21.76 6.14 8.84
C SER A 116 21.38 6.41 7.38
N LEU A 117 20.51 5.58 6.80
CA LEU A 117 20.00 5.77 5.44
C LEU A 117 19.18 7.04 5.30
N GLN A 118 18.40 7.43 6.31
CA GLN A 118 17.67 8.69 6.30
C GLN A 118 18.61 9.91 6.31
N ILE A 119 19.66 9.86 7.13
CA ILE A 119 20.70 10.89 7.17
C ILE A 119 21.40 10.99 5.81
N GLU A 120 21.85 9.86 5.25
CA GLU A 120 22.51 9.82 3.93
C GLU A 120 21.60 10.40 2.83
N ASN A 121 20.33 9.99 2.79
CA ASN A 121 19.37 10.52 1.84
C ASN A 121 19.13 12.03 2.01
N ALA A 122 19.11 12.54 3.24
CA ALA A 122 18.99 13.97 3.52
C ALA A 122 20.21 14.74 2.97
N PHE A 123 21.43 14.25 3.24
CA PHE A 123 22.65 14.84 2.69
C PHE A 123 22.68 14.83 1.16
N LEU A 124 22.33 13.70 0.54
CA LEU A 124 22.26 13.59 -0.91
C LEU A 124 21.22 14.56 -1.51
N LYS A 125 20.09 14.78 -0.84
CA LYS A 125 19.09 15.77 -1.26
C LYS A 125 19.63 17.20 -1.17
N GLU A 126 20.35 17.56 -0.11
CA GLU A 126 20.98 18.88 0.01
C GLU A 126 22.07 19.11 -1.04
N LEU A 127 22.95 18.13 -1.28
CA LEU A 127 23.94 18.21 -2.35
C LEU A 127 23.31 18.42 -3.74
N ARG A 128 22.19 17.75 -4.01
CA ARG A 128 21.42 17.95 -5.25
C ARG A 128 20.85 19.37 -5.35
N LYS A 129 20.39 19.96 -4.25
CA LYS A 129 19.90 21.35 -4.23
C LYS A 129 21.02 22.35 -4.50
N LEU A 130 22.17 22.20 -3.82
CA LEU A 130 23.33 23.08 -4.01
C LEU A 130 23.83 23.07 -5.45
N ARG A 131 24.01 21.88 -6.05
CA ARG A 131 24.41 21.77 -7.47
C ARG A 131 23.42 22.44 -8.43
N LYS A 132 22.12 22.31 -8.18
CA LYS A 132 21.09 22.98 -8.98
C LYS A 132 21.17 24.51 -8.83
N GLN A 133 21.34 25.01 -7.62
CA GLN A 133 21.51 26.44 -7.36
C GLN A 133 22.77 26.98 -8.04
N GLU A 134 23.90 26.29 -7.90
CA GLU A 134 25.15 26.69 -8.54
C GLU A 134 25.02 26.75 -10.07
N ALA A 135 24.40 25.74 -10.68
CA ALA A 135 24.13 25.73 -12.12
C ALA A 135 23.22 26.90 -12.55
N GLN A 136 22.22 27.27 -11.74
CA GLN A 136 21.37 28.43 -12.00
C GLN A 136 22.14 29.75 -11.88
N GLN A 137 22.99 29.90 -10.87
CA GLN A 137 23.83 31.10 -10.70
C GLN A 137 24.80 31.26 -11.88
N ARG A 138 25.48 30.18 -12.29
CA ARG A 138 26.36 30.20 -13.47
C ARG A 138 25.61 30.64 -14.74
N ARG A 139 24.39 30.15 -14.97
CA ARG A 139 23.56 30.57 -16.10
C ARG A 139 23.20 32.06 -16.04
N LYS A 140 22.86 32.59 -14.86
CA LYS A 140 22.55 34.01 -14.68
C LYS A 140 23.78 34.90 -14.93
N ASN A 141 24.93 34.53 -14.39
CA ASN A 141 26.17 35.29 -14.57
C ASN A 141 26.57 35.35 -16.05
N GLN A 142 26.50 34.22 -16.77
CA GLN A 142 26.75 34.19 -18.22
C GLN A 142 25.79 35.08 -19.02
N SER A 143 24.50 35.13 -18.66
CA SER A 143 23.54 36.04 -19.32
C SER A 143 23.81 37.53 -19.04
N HIS A 144 24.29 37.86 -17.83
CA HIS A 144 24.65 39.25 -17.51
C HIS A 144 25.91 39.69 -18.26
N GLU A 145 26.97 38.87 -18.30
CA GLU A 145 28.22 39.18 -19.00
C GLU A 145 28.03 39.31 -20.53
N SER A 146 27.15 38.51 -21.12
CA SER A 146 26.81 38.59 -22.54
C SER A 146 26.07 39.88 -22.91
N SER A 147 25.33 40.47 -21.96
CA SER A 147 24.59 41.71 -22.16
C SER A 147 25.51 42.93 -22.08
N THR A 148 26.48 42.94 -21.16
CA THR A 148 27.45 44.04 -21.02
C THR A 148 28.47 44.06 -22.16
N ALA A 149 28.81 42.91 -22.76
CA ALA A 149 29.76 42.84 -23.87
C ALA A 149 29.20 43.37 -25.22
N SER A 150 27.88 43.49 -25.39
CA SER A 150 27.28 44.01 -26.63
C SER A 150 27.19 45.54 -26.71
N GLU A 151 27.39 46.27 -25.60
CA GLU A 151 27.29 47.74 -25.59
C GLU A 151 28.60 48.44 -26.03
N ASP A 152 29.74 47.75 -26.05
CA ASP A 152 31.07 48.36 -26.27
C ASP A 152 31.54 48.43 -27.74
N HIS A 153 30.71 48.06 -28.73
CA HIS A 153 31.11 47.99 -30.14
C HIS A 153 30.20 48.84 -31.05
N SER A 154 30.03 50.12 -30.75
CA SER A 154 29.53 51.11 -31.71
C SER A 154 30.04 52.50 -31.33
N ASN A 155 31.18 52.88 -31.90
CA ASN A 155 31.64 54.27 -32.04
C ASN A 155 32.38 54.41 -33.36
#